data_AF-A0A418C0V4-F1
#
_entry.id   AF-A0A418C0V4-F1
#
_cell.length_a   1.000
_cell.length_b   1.000
_cell.length_c   1.000
_cell.angle_alpha   90.00
_cell.angle_beta   90.00
_cell.angle_gamma   90.00
#
_symmetry.space_group_name_H-M   'P 1'
#
loop_
_entity.id
_entity.type
_entity.pdbx_description
1 polymer ?
#
loop_
_entity_poly.entity_id
_entity_poly.type
_entity_poly.pdbx_seq_one_letter_code
_entity_poly.pdbx_strand_id
1 'polypeptide(L)'
;MKEPYSETEPIHRLWAEIEKKYGVSNATTMKTATRKLMRVADGDFQSVEALLGGLRALKYSINSHSQKYLKRDVVSDDLLILMVLGVLPSERFWGANRPAHGVVSDCRLRG
;
A
#
# COMPACT_ATOMS: atom_id res chain seq x y z
N MET A 1 4.37 24.84 3.26
CA MET A 1 4.56 24.69 4.72
C MET A 1 3.28 24.05 5.24
N LYS A 2 3.30 22.84 5.80
CA LYS A 2 2.09 22.26 6.42
C LYS A 2 1.94 22.94 7.78
N GLU A 3 0.82 23.62 7.99
CA GLU A 3 0.49 24.19 9.30
C GLU A 3 0.55 23.10 10.37
N PRO A 4 1.17 23.38 11.54
CA PRO A 4 1.14 22.45 12.65
C PRO A 4 -0.31 22.35 13.13
N TYR A 5 -0.79 21.10 13.24
CA TYR A 5 -2.13 20.80 13.75
C TYR A 5 -2.33 21.49 15.11
N SER A 6 -3.41 22.27 15.25
CA SER A 6 -3.73 22.99 16.49
C SER A 6 -4.20 22.01 17.57
N GLU A 7 -3.82 22.24 18.83
CA GLU A 7 -4.18 21.38 19.96
C GLU A 7 -5.70 21.32 20.26
N THR A 8 -6.52 22.10 19.53
CA THR A 8 -7.99 22.04 19.58
C THR A 8 -8.61 21.26 18.42
N GLU A 9 -7.81 20.68 17.52
CA GLU A 9 -8.33 19.96 16.35
C GLU A 9 -8.90 18.57 16.67
N PRO A 10 -10.00 18.15 16.02
CA PRO A 10 -10.66 16.85 16.23
C PRO A 10 -9.73 15.61 16.29
N ILE A 11 -8.56 15.69 15.64
CA ILE A 11 -7.51 14.65 15.60
C ILE A 11 -6.99 14.27 16.99
N HIS A 12 -6.71 15.24 17.89
CA HIS A 12 -6.17 14.90 19.22
C HIS A 12 -7.21 14.15 20.07
N ARG A 13 -8.50 14.50 19.93
CA ARG A 13 -9.60 13.79 20.62
C ARG A 13 -9.75 12.36 20.10
N LEU A 14 -9.69 12.18 18.78
CA LEU A 14 -9.72 10.86 18.17
C LEU A 14 -8.54 10.00 18.65
N TRP A 15 -7.35 10.59 18.70
CA TRP A 15 -6.14 9.92 19.16
C TRP A 15 -6.24 9.54 20.64
N ALA A 16 -6.71 10.46 21.50
CA ALA A 16 -6.92 10.20 22.92
C ALA A 16 -7.92 9.04 23.15
N GLU A 17 -9.01 8.96 22.37
CA GLU A 17 -9.96 7.85 22.48
C GLU A 17 -9.35 6.51 22.04
N ILE A 18 -8.53 6.50 20.99
CA ILE A 18 -7.79 5.31 20.55
C ILE A 18 -6.80 4.86 21.64
N GLU A 19 -6.03 5.78 22.20
CA GLU A 19 -5.06 5.50 23.25
C GLU A 19 -5.73 5.05 24.55
N LYS A 20 -6.87 5.64 24.93
CA LYS A 20 -7.66 5.23 26.08
C LYS A 20 -8.21 3.82 25.93
N LYS A 21 -8.68 3.46 24.73
CA LYS A 21 -9.31 2.16 24.47
C LYS A 21 -8.30 1.03 24.30
N TYR A 22 -7.15 1.32 23.70
CA TYR A 22 -6.18 0.29 23.29
C TYR A 22 -4.84 0.38 23.99
N GLY A 23 -4.54 1.48 24.68
CA GLY A 23 -3.24 1.78 25.28
C GLY A 23 -2.29 2.45 24.29
N VAL A 24 -1.55 3.46 24.77
CA VAL A 24 -0.59 4.27 23.97
C VAL A 24 0.42 3.39 23.21
N SER A 25 0.98 2.39 23.88
CA SER A 25 1.96 1.48 23.28
C SER A 25 1.38 0.69 22.09
N ASN A 26 0.17 0.16 22.25
CA ASN A 26 -0.49 -0.63 21.21
C ASN A 26 -0.92 0.26 20.03
N ALA A 27 -1.48 1.44 20.30
CA ALA A 27 -1.84 2.41 19.27
C ALA A 27 -0.62 2.83 18.44
N THR A 28 0.51 3.09 19.10
CA THR A 28 1.78 3.43 18.44
C THR A 28 2.32 2.28 17.61
N THR A 29 2.25 1.05 18.13
CA THR A 29 2.68 -0.16 17.41
C THR A 29 1.85 -0.38 16.15
N MET A 30 0.52 -0.31 16.27
CA MET A 30 -0.39 -0.45 15.12
C MET A 30 -0.15 0.63 14.07
N LYS A 31 -0.02 1.90 14.48
CA LYS A 31 0.31 3.02 13.58
C LYS A 31 1.61 2.78 12.81
N THR A 32 2.64 2.29 13.49
CA THR A 32 3.94 2.00 12.88
C THR A 32 3.84 0.83 11.89
N ALA A 33 3.14 -0.23 12.26
CA ALA A 33 2.96 -1.40 11.42
C ALA A 33 2.11 -1.08 10.17
N THR A 34 1.01 -0.34 10.30
CA THR A 34 0.20 0.12 9.17
C THR A 34 1.00 1.01 8.23
N ARG A 35 1.81 1.94 8.76
CA ARG A 35 2.68 2.78 7.94
C ARG A 35 3.71 1.94 7.17
N LYS A 36 4.27 0.91 7.80
CA LYS A 36 5.20 -0.02 7.13
C LYS A 36 4.51 -0.81 6.03
N LEU A 37 3.26 -1.25 6.24
CA LEU A 37 2.45 -1.94 5.24
C LEU A 37 2.23 -1.06 4.00
N MET A 38 1.80 0.19 4.20
CA MET A 38 1.61 1.15 3.09
C MET A 38 2.92 1.42 2.34
N ARG A 39 4.03 1.61 3.05
CA ARG A 39 5.35 1.81 2.42
C ARG A 39 5.83 0.63 1.59
N VAL A 40 5.53 -0.60 2.01
CA VAL A 40 5.89 -1.80 1.23
C VAL A 40 5.01 -1.89 -0.02
N ALA A 41 3.73 -1.55 0.09
CA ALA A 41 2.85 -1.52 -1.08
C ALA A 41 3.30 -0.48 -2.11
N ASP A 42 3.57 0.75 -1.67
CA ASP A 42 3.93 1.88 -2.56
C ASP A 42 5.41 1.89 -2.98
N GLY A 43 6.23 0.97 -2.46
CA GLY A 43 7.66 0.92 -2.74
C GLY A 43 8.00 0.15 -4.01
N ASP A 44 9.22 0.34 -4.51
CA ASP A 44 9.73 -0.45 -5.63
C ASP A 44 9.81 -1.94 -5.26
N PHE A 45 9.35 -2.80 -6.16
CA PHE A 45 9.37 -4.25 -5.99
C PHE A 45 9.97 -4.94 -7.21
N GLN A 46 10.75 -6.00 -6.95
CA GLN A 46 11.41 -6.79 -8.01
C GLN A 46 10.42 -7.75 -8.71
N SER A 47 9.46 -8.28 -7.95
CA SER A 47 8.40 -9.15 -8.46
C SER A 47 7.14 -9.03 -7.61
N VAL A 48 6.00 -9.42 -8.19
CA VAL A 48 4.70 -9.46 -7.48
C VAL A 48 4.76 -10.44 -6.30
N GLU A 49 5.48 -11.55 -6.45
CA GLU A 49 5.68 -12.52 -5.38
C GLU A 49 6.46 -11.94 -4.20
N ALA A 50 7.53 -11.18 -4.47
CA ALA A 50 8.31 -10.51 -3.44
C ALA A 50 7.46 -9.46 -2.69
N LEU A 51 6.65 -8.68 -3.44
CA LEU A 51 5.71 -7.72 -2.86
C LEU A 51 4.68 -8.44 -1.96
N LEU A 52 4.03 -9.48 -2.47
CA LEU A 52 3.01 -10.23 -1.74
C LEU A 52 3.59 -10.92 -0.48
N GLY A 53 4.81 -11.46 -0.59
CA GLY A 53 5.53 -12.05 0.54
C GLY A 53 5.80 -11.03 1.65
N GLY A 54 6.29 -9.83 1.28
CA GLY A 54 6.52 -8.73 2.22
C GLY A 54 5.24 -8.25 2.90
N LEU A 55 4.15 -8.10 2.12
CA LEU A 55 2.84 -7.71 2.64
C LEU A 55 2.24 -8.78 3.57
N ARG A 56 2.38 -10.07 3.25
CA ARG A 56 1.91 -11.18 4.10
C ARG A 56 2.65 -11.24 5.43
N ALA A 57 3.97 -11.06 5.44
CA ALA A 57 4.75 -11.01 6.68
C ALA A 57 4.25 -9.89 7.62
N LEU A 58 3.95 -8.72 7.05
CA LEU A 58 3.37 -7.60 7.80
C LEU A 58 1.93 -7.88 8.25
N LYS A 59 1.09 -8.48 7.40
CA LYS A 59 -0.26 -8.94 7.77
C LYS A 59 -0.20 -9.82 9.01
N TYR A 60 0.65 -10.85 9.03
CA TYR A 60 0.73 -11.77 10.17
C TYR A 60 1.19 -11.06 11.45
N SER A 61 2.17 -10.16 11.34
CA SER A 61 2.62 -9.36 12.48
C SER A 61 1.50 -8.47 13.03
N ILE A 62 0.79 -7.76 12.15
CA ILE A 62 -0.33 -6.87 12.50
C ILE A 62 -1.48 -7.67 13.12
N ASN A 63 -1.92 -8.75 12.47
CA ASN A 63 -3.04 -9.55 12.96
C ASN A 63 -2.70 -10.25 14.28
N SER A 64 -1.44 -10.67 14.48
CA SER A 64 -1.00 -11.20 15.79
C SER A 64 -1.15 -10.15 16.90
N HIS A 65 -0.83 -8.88 16.62
CA HIS A 65 -0.99 -7.79 17.58
C HIS A 65 -2.47 -7.45 17.78
N SER A 66 -3.24 -7.31 16.69
CA SER A 66 -4.65 -6.99 16.79
C SER A 66 -5.46 -8.09 17.45
N GLN A 67 -5.12 -9.37 17.28
CA GLN A 67 -5.79 -10.46 17.99
C GLN A 67 -5.63 -10.36 19.50
N LYS A 68 -4.46 -9.93 20.00
CA LYS A 68 -4.23 -9.79 21.44
C LYS A 68 -5.16 -8.75 22.06
N TYR A 69 -5.31 -7.58 21.43
CA TYR A 69 -5.96 -6.40 22.02
C TYR A 69 -7.35 -6.09 21.44
N LEU A 70 -7.61 -6.46 20.19
CA LEU A 70 -8.89 -6.24 19.48
C LEU A 70 -9.72 -7.52 19.33
N LYS A 71 -9.14 -8.70 19.60
CA LYS A 71 -9.78 -10.02 19.42
C LYS A 71 -10.28 -10.27 18.00
N ARG A 72 -9.63 -9.66 17.02
CA ARG A 72 -9.95 -9.80 15.60
C ARG A 72 -8.74 -9.52 14.71
N ASP A 73 -8.81 -10.05 13.50
CA ASP A 73 -7.89 -9.72 12.42
C ASP A 73 -8.30 -8.39 11.78
N VAL A 74 -7.30 -7.59 11.41
CA VAL A 74 -7.52 -6.25 10.85
C VAL A 74 -7.12 -6.19 9.37
N VAL A 75 -6.14 -6.98 8.96
CA VAL A 75 -5.68 -7.04 7.57
C VAL A 75 -6.09 -8.38 6.97
N SER A 76 -6.97 -8.35 5.96
CA SER A 76 -7.40 -9.53 5.20
C SER A 76 -6.49 -9.80 4.01
N ASP A 77 -6.56 -11.01 3.44
CA ASP A 77 -5.88 -11.31 2.18
C ASP A 77 -6.45 -10.48 1.02
N ASP A 78 -7.76 -10.23 1.00
CA ASP A 78 -8.42 -9.39 -0.01
C ASP A 78 -7.84 -7.97 -0.02
N LEU A 79 -7.57 -7.40 1.15
CA LEU A 79 -6.93 -6.09 1.25
C LEU A 79 -5.53 -6.11 0.63
N LEU A 80 -4.74 -7.16 0.87
CA LEU A 80 -3.41 -7.28 0.26
C LEU A 80 -3.50 -7.36 -1.27
N ILE A 81 -4.47 -8.11 -1.80
CA ILE A 81 -4.72 -8.22 -3.24
C ILE A 81 -5.05 -6.84 -3.82
N LEU A 82 -5.95 -6.09 -3.18
CA LEU A 82 -6.32 -4.74 -3.61
C LEU A 82 -5.12 -3.77 -3.59
N MET A 83 -4.27 -3.85 -2.57
CA MET A 83 -3.04 -3.04 -2.50
C MET A 83 -2.08 -3.36 -3.65
N VAL A 84 -1.86 -4.65 -3.94
CA VAL A 84 -1.01 -5.08 -5.05
C VAL A 84 -1.58 -4.60 -6.39
N LEU A 85 -2.88 -4.80 -6.63
CA LEU A 85 -3.56 -4.32 -7.84
C LEU A 85 -3.45 -2.80 -8.01
N GLY A 86 -3.45 -2.04 -6.93
CA GLY A 86 -3.34 -0.58 -6.97
C GLY A 86 -1.97 -0.05 -7.42
N VAL A 87 -0.89 -0.82 -7.22
CA VAL A 87 0.49 -0.38 -7.55
C VAL A 87 1.05 -1.04 -8.81
N LEU A 88 0.30 -2.00 -9.35
CA LEU A 88 0.66 -2.68 -10.57
C LEU A 88 0.56 -1.72 -11.77
N PRO A 89 1.59 -1.65 -12.64
CA PRO A 89 1.61 -0.71 -13.75
C PRO A 89 0.53 -1.08 -14.77
N SER A 90 -0.44 -0.19 -14.97
CA SER A 90 -1.59 -0.38 -15.87
C SER A 90 -1.16 -0.71 -17.31
N GLU A 91 -0.03 -0.18 -17.75
CA GLU A 91 0.51 -0.37 -19.11
C GLU A 91 0.87 -1.83 -19.42
N ARG A 92 1.17 -2.65 -18.41
CA ARG A 92 1.56 -4.06 -18.61
C ARG A 92 0.38 -5.04 -18.55
N PHE A 93 -0.79 -4.62 -18.09
CA PHE A 93 -1.97 -5.50 -17.94
C PHE A 93 -2.78 -5.63 -19.22
N TRP A 94 -2.71 -4.64 -20.11
CA TRP A 94 -3.43 -4.63 -21.37
C TRP A 94 -2.55 -5.10 -22.50
N GLY A 95 -2.22 -6.40 -22.52
CA GLY A 95 -1.63 -7.13 -23.66
C GLY A 95 -0.98 -6.26 -24.74
N ALA A 96 0.09 -5.54 -24.39
CA ALA A 96 0.74 -4.59 -25.28
C ALA A 96 1.64 -5.31 -26.28
N ASN A 97 1.05 -6.20 -27.08
CA ASN A 97 1.41 -6.38 -28.47
C ASN A 97 0.59 -5.37 -29.29
N ARG A 98 0.96 -4.09 -29.21
CA ARG A 98 0.78 -3.21 -30.37
C ARG A 98 2.17 -2.94 -30.92
N PRO A 99 2.52 -3.46 -32.11
CA PRO A 99 3.71 -2.98 -32.77
C PRO A 99 3.52 -1.48 -32.94
N ALA A 100 4.54 -0.72 -32.57
CA ALA A 100 4.58 0.71 -32.79
C ALA A 100 4.17 0.97 -34.25
N HIS A 101 3.05 1.65 -34.43
CA HIS A 101 2.72 2.27 -35.71
C HIS A 101 3.83 3.29 -35.99
N GLY A 102 4.81 2.86 -36.77
CA GLY A 102 5.90 3.64 -37.32
C GLY A 102 6.04 3.24 -38.78
N VAL A 103 5.00 3.50 -39.55
CA VAL A 103 5.05 3.49 -41.01
C VAL A 103 6.07 4.55 -41.43
N VAL A 104 7.24 4.12 -41.88
CA VAL A 104 8.02 4.83 -42.90
C VAL A 104 8.48 3.78 -43.91
N SER A 105 7.58 3.39 -44.80
CA SER A 105 7.99 2.90 -46.12
C SER A 105 8.38 4.12 -46.93
N ASP A 106 9.67 4.43 -46.95
CA ASP A 106 10.22 5.37 -47.92
C ASP A 106 10.48 4.62 -49.23
N CYS A 107 9.41 4.41 -50.00
CA CYS A 107 9.51 4.07 -51.41
C CYS A 107 9.48 5.38 -52.20
N ARG A 108 10.63 6.05 -52.31
CA ARG A 108 10.86 7.07 -53.35
C ARG A 108 12.15 6.82 -54.11
N LEU A 109 11.94 6.41 -55.37
CA LEU A 109 12.65 6.86 -56.56
C LEU A 109 14.16 6.54 -56.63
N ARG A 110 14.47 5.42 -57.28
CA ARG A 110 15.61 5.37 -58.22
C ARG A 110 15.04 5.23 -59.62
N GLY A 111 15.17 6.31 -60.40
CA GLY A 111 15.35 6.18 -61.84
C GLY A 111 16.73 5.64 -62.18
#